data_AF-A0A934DBT1-F1
#
_entry.id   AF-A0A934DBT1-F1
#
_cell.length_a   1.000
_cell.length_b   1.000
_cell.length_c   1.000
_cell.angle_alpha   90.00
_cell.angle_beta   90.00
_cell.angle_gamma   90.00
#
_symmetry.space_group_name_H-M   'P 1'
#
loop_
_entity.id
_entity.type
_entity.pdbx_description
1 polymer ?
#
loop_
_entity_poly.entity_id
_entity_poly.type
_entity_poly.pdbx_seq_one_letter_code
_entity_poly.pdbx_strand_id
1 'polypeptide(L)'
;TSCGCTSVSMVYKEVEGPLFAMAGHGTNNPANWQVVIPAGEKAQLKVYYDPDVHQDFRGAATREVYVYSNDPIDFEKKIVIELNQVD
;
A
#
# COMPACT_ATOMS: atom_id res chain seq x y z
N THR A 1 2.24 1.16 5.15
CA THR A 1 3.38 1.43 4.26
C THR A 1 4.54 1.97 5.09
N SER A 2 5.77 1.97 4.57
CA SER A 2 6.97 2.41 5.32
C SER A 2 7.27 3.91 5.26
N CYS A 3 6.61 4.69 4.39
CA CYS A 3 6.81 6.13 4.21
C CYS A 3 5.47 6.84 4.04
N GLY A 4 5.34 8.07 4.55
CA GLY A 4 4.17 8.94 4.31
C GLY A 4 3.97 9.30 2.83
N CYS A 5 5.03 9.20 2.02
CA CYS A 5 5.02 9.35 0.57
C CYS A 5 4.42 8.14 -0.19
N THR A 6 3.97 7.10 0.51
CA THR A 6 3.40 5.90 -0.10
C THR A 6 2.12 5.51 0.59
N SER A 7 1.07 5.35 -0.20
CA SER A 7 -0.22 4.86 0.24
C SER A 7 -0.73 3.77 -0.69
N VAL A 8 -1.68 2.97 -0.24
CA VAL A 8 -2.20 1.84 -1.00
C VAL A 8 -3.71 1.72 -0.88
N SER A 9 -4.34 1.12 -1.87
CA SER A 9 -5.73 0.68 -1.81
C SER A 9 -5.85 -0.72 -2.42
N MET A 10 -6.84 -1.48 -1.95
CA MET A 10 -7.20 -2.76 -2.54
C MET A 10 -8.33 -2.56 -3.54
N VAL A 11 -8.15 -3.06 -4.75
CA VAL A 11 -9.17 -3.08 -5.81
C VAL A 11 -9.67 -4.50 -5.97
N TYR A 12 -10.96 -4.71 -5.79
CA TYR A 12 -11.60 -6.01 -5.93
C TYR A 12 -12.90 -5.85 -6.71
N LYS A 13 -13.08 -6.64 -7.77
CA LYS A 13 -14.21 -6.53 -8.71
C LYS A 13 -14.43 -5.10 -9.21
N GLU A 14 -13.33 -4.45 -9.60
CA GLU A 14 -13.29 -3.05 -10.10
C GLU A 14 -13.72 -1.99 -9.07
N VAL A 15 -13.99 -2.38 -7.83
CA VAL A 15 -14.27 -1.46 -6.72
C VAL A 15 -12.99 -1.22 -5.94
N GLU A 16 -12.58 0.05 -5.92
CA GLU A 16 -11.44 0.49 -5.11
C GLU A 16 -11.89 0.74 -3.66
N GLY A 17 -11.15 0.15 -2.72
CA GLY A 17 -11.32 0.35 -1.29
C GLY A 17 -10.76 1.70 -0.82
N PRO A 18 -10.75 1.93 0.50
CA PRO A 18 -10.18 3.13 1.08
C PRO A 18 -8.64 3.13 0.98
N LEU A 19 -8.08 4.32 1.11
CA LEU A 19 -6.64 4.52 1.11
C LEU A 19 -6.04 4.18 2.49
N PHE A 20 -4.93 3.45 2.50
CA PHE A 20 -4.11 3.15 3.66
C PHE A 20 -2.73 3.77 3.47
N ALA A 21 -2.30 4.62 4.41
CA ALA A 21 -1.01 5.28 4.43
C ALA A 21 -0.19 4.88 5.67
N MET A 22 0.98 5.49 5.84
CA MET A 22 1.80 5.31 7.04
C MET A 22 1.10 5.93 8.26
N ALA A 23 1.07 5.20 9.38
CA ALA A 23 0.52 5.72 10.62
C ALA A 23 1.25 7.04 11.02
N GLY A 24 0.48 8.02 11.48
CA GLY A 24 1.00 9.33 11.89
C GLY A 24 1.30 10.32 10.75
N HIS A 25 1.07 9.95 9.48
CA HIS A 25 1.38 10.80 8.31
C HIS A 25 0.13 11.34 7.62
N GLY A 26 -0.66 12.14 8.35
CA GLY A 26 -1.73 13.00 7.81
C GLY A 26 -3.00 12.30 7.32
N THR A 27 -2.99 10.98 7.11
CA THR A 27 -4.17 10.21 6.71
C THR A 27 -4.66 9.35 7.86
N ASN A 28 -5.95 9.45 8.18
CA ASN A 28 -6.60 8.52 9.11
C ASN A 28 -6.86 7.20 8.39
N ASN A 29 -6.05 6.19 8.69
CA ASN A 29 -6.26 4.85 8.16
C ASN A 29 -7.62 4.29 8.63
N PRO A 30 -8.39 3.65 7.73
CA PRO A 30 -9.64 2.99 8.10
C PRO A 30 -9.38 1.89 9.14
N ALA A 31 -10.08 1.93 10.27
CA ALA A 31 -9.89 0.96 11.34
C ALA A 31 -10.69 -0.34 11.13
N ASN A 32 -11.83 -0.28 10.43
CA ASN A 32 -12.80 -1.37 10.34
C ASN A 32 -13.16 -1.74 8.90
N TRP A 33 -12.29 -1.43 7.94
CA TRP A 33 -12.54 -1.83 6.55
C TRP A 33 -12.11 -3.28 6.34
N GLN A 34 -12.95 -4.03 5.64
CA GLN A 34 -12.67 -5.41 5.25
C GLN A 34 -13.17 -5.68 3.83
N VAL A 35 -12.51 -6.59 3.14
CA VAL A 35 -12.99 -7.20 1.90
C VAL A 35 -12.80 -8.71 2.01
N VAL A 36 -13.79 -9.47 1.56
CA VAL A 36 -13.70 -10.94 1.50
C VAL A 36 -13.42 -11.32 0.06
N ILE A 37 -12.29 -11.99 -0.17
CA ILE A 37 -11.87 -12.49 -1.48
C ILE A 37 -12.05 -14.02 -1.46
N PRO A 38 -13.01 -14.57 -2.22
CA PRO A 38 -13.22 -16.01 -2.28
C PRO A 38 -11.99 -16.77 -2.81
N ALA A 39 -11.87 -18.04 -2.43
CA ALA A 39 -10.79 -18.90 -2.91
C ALA A 39 -10.76 -18.95 -4.44
N GLY A 40 -9.57 -18.75 -5.02
CA GLY A 40 -9.36 -18.74 -6.47
C GLY A 40 -9.64 -17.39 -7.15
N GLU A 41 -10.25 -16.42 -6.45
CA GLU A 41 -10.38 -15.06 -6.96
C GLU A 41 -9.09 -14.23 -6.77
N LYS A 42 -9.05 -13.07 -7.42
CA LYS A 42 -7.91 -12.15 -7.38
C LYS A 42 -8.38 -10.74 -7.04
N ALA A 43 -7.56 -10.03 -6.30
CA ALA A 43 -7.65 -8.60 -6.10
C ALA A 43 -6.35 -7.94 -6.55
N GLN A 44 -6.39 -6.63 -6.77
CA GLN A 44 -5.22 -5.84 -7.14
C GLN A 44 -4.87 -4.90 -6.00
N LEU A 45 -3.60 -4.84 -5.64
CA LEU A 45 -3.10 -3.81 -4.74
C LEU A 45 -2.65 -2.62 -5.58
N LYS A 46 -3.36 -1.50 -5.47
CA LYS A 46 -3.01 -0.25 -6.12
C LYS A 46 -2.11 0.56 -5.20
N VAL A 47 -0.91 0.89 -5.67
CA VAL A 47 0.08 1.65 -4.91
C VAL A 47 0.16 3.06 -5.46
N TYR A 48 0.12 4.02 -4.56
CA TYR A 48 0.27 5.43 -4.82
C TYR A 48 1.59 5.90 -4.23
N TYR A 49 2.37 6.60 -5.05
CA TYR A 49 3.62 7.22 -4.65
C TYR A 49 3.53 8.71 -4.93
N ASP A 50 3.75 9.52 -3.90
CA ASP A 50 3.78 10.98 -4.00
C ASP A 50 5.22 11.48 -3.83
N PRO A 51 5.93 11.83 -4.93
CA PRO A 51 7.28 12.35 -4.85
C PRO A 51 7.35 13.75 -4.22
N ASP A 52 6.25 14.51 -4.19
CA ASP A 52 6.23 15.88 -3.68
C ASP A 52 6.33 15.93 -2.15
N VAL A 53 6.09 14.80 -1.45
CA VAL A 53 6.38 14.68 -0.02
C VAL A 53 7.87 14.85 0.27
N HIS A 54 8.73 14.54 -0.70
CA HIS A 54 10.18 14.74 -0.63
C HIS A 54 10.68 15.42 -1.91
N GLN A 55 10.30 16.69 -2.11
CA GLN A 55 10.57 17.45 -3.34
C GLN A 55 12.05 17.48 -3.76
N ASP A 56 12.97 17.41 -2.80
CA ASP A 56 14.42 17.45 -3.06
C ASP A 56 15.05 16.05 -3.22
N PHE A 57 14.30 14.98 -2.97
CA PHE A 57 14.84 13.62 -3.04
C PHE A 57 14.95 13.15 -4.50
N ARG A 58 16.16 12.78 -4.92
CA ARG A 58 16.42 12.14 -6.22
C ARG A 58 17.30 10.91 -6.02
N GLY A 59 17.05 9.87 -6.80
CA GLY A 59 17.78 8.62 -6.77
C GLY A 59 16.96 7.43 -6.29
N ALA A 60 17.67 6.36 -5.90
CA ALA A 60 17.07 5.08 -5.56
C ALA A 60 16.23 5.15 -4.28
N ALA A 61 14.99 4.72 -4.38
CA ALA A 61 14.05 4.60 -3.28
C ALA A 61 13.51 3.17 -3.18
N THR A 62 13.39 2.70 -1.95
CA THR A 62 12.68 1.46 -1.62
C THR A 62 11.43 1.82 -0.83
N ARG A 63 10.28 1.25 -1.20
CA ARG A 63 9.01 1.36 -0.47
C ARG A 63 8.51 -0.01 -0.09
N GLU A 64 7.96 -0.09 1.11
CA GLU A 64 7.49 -1.33 1.68
C GLU A 64 6.00 -1.23 1.98
N VAL A 65 5.25 -2.19 1.47
CA VAL A 65 3.83 -2.37 1.75
C VAL A 65 3.66 -3.68 2.51
N TYR A 66 2.83 -3.65 3.54
CA TYR A 66 2.53 -4.79 4.38
C TYR A 66 1.04 -5.10 4.22
N VAL A 67 0.73 -6.34 3.85
CA VAL A 67 -0.63 -6.85 3.71
C VAL A 67 -0.85 -7.89 4.79
N TYR A 68 -1.80 -7.61 5.69
CA TYR A 68 -2.21 -8.53 6.73
C TYR A 68 -3.46 -9.28 6.29
N SER A 69 -3.44 -10.60 6.41
CA SER A 69 -4.57 -11.46 6.04
C SER A 69 -4.87 -12.46 7.15
N ASN A 70 -5.93 -13.24 6.99
CA ASN A 70 -6.24 -14.37 7.87
C ASN A 70 -5.61 -15.69 7.38
N ASP A 71 -4.69 -15.65 6.41
CA ASP A 71 -3.93 -16.82 5.98
C ASP A 71 -3.00 -17.26 7.13
N PRO A 72 -3.15 -18.47 7.67
CA PRO A 72 -2.32 -18.94 8.78
C PRO A 72 -0.87 -19.25 8.36
N ILE A 73 -0.58 -19.34 7.06
CA ILE A 73 0.75 -19.61 6.51
C ILE A 73 1.44 -18.28 6.15
N ASP A 74 0.74 -17.36 5.50
CA ASP A 74 1.27 -16.07 5.04
C ASP A 74 0.43 -14.90 5.63
N PHE A 75 0.39 -14.84 6.97
CA PHE A 75 -0.39 -13.83 7.71
C PHE A 75 0.03 -12.40 7.34
N GLU A 76 1.33 -12.16 7.20
CA GLU A 76 1.89 -10.87 6.81
C GLU A 76 2.71 -11.01 5.54
N LYS A 77 2.22 -10.40 4.45
CA LYS A 77 2.96 -10.29 3.21
C LYS A 77 3.65 -8.93 3.12
N LYS A 78 4.98 -8.95 3.05
CA LYS A 78 5.79 -7.77 2.70
C LYS A 78 6.00 -7.70 1.19
N ILE A 79 5.65 -6.56 0.61
CA ILE A 79 5.86 -6.21 -0.80
C ILE A 79 6.89 -5.10 -0.84
N VAL A 80 7.95 -5.30 -1.63
CA VAL A 80 9.05 -4.34 -1.80
C VAL A 80 8.94 -3.73 -3.19
N ILE A 81 9.00 -2.40 -3.25
CA ILE A 81 8.94 -1.62 -4.47
C ILE A 81 10.25 -0.85 -4.56
N GLU A 82 11.01 -1.13 -5.60
CA GLU A 82 12.25 -0.43 -5.91
C GLU A 82 11.99 0.53 -7.07
N LEU A 83 12.35 1.79 -6.88
CA LEU A 83 12.17 2.84 -7.89
C LEU A 83 13.36 3.78 -7.88
N ASN A 84 13.56 4.50 -8.97
CA ASN A 84 14.55 5.58 -9.05
C ASN A 84 13.82 6.88 -9.33
N GLN A 85 13.79 7.80 -8.36
CA GLN A 85 13.13 9.10 -8.51
C GLN A 85 14.07 10.04 -9.27
N VAL A 86 13.66 10.44 -10.47
CA VAL A 86 14.50 11.22 -11.39
C VAL A 86 14.10 12.69 -11.47
N ASP A 87 12.84 13.02 -11.19
CA ASP A 87 12.26 14.36 -11.27
C ASP A 87 11.24 14.60 -10.15
#